data_AF-A0A0E9ZLZ4-F1
#
_entry.id   AF-A0A0E9ZLZ4-F1
#
_cell.length_a   1.000
_cell.length_b   1.000
_cell.length_c   1.000
_cell.angle_alpha   90.00
_cell.angle_beta   90.00
_cell.angle_gamma   90.00
#
_symmetry.space_group_name_H-M   'P 1'
#
loop_
_entity.id
_entity.type
_entity.pdbx_description
1 polymer ?
#
loop_
_entity_poly.entity_id
_entity_poly.type
_entity_poly.pdbx_seq_one_letter_code
_entity_poly.pdbx_strand_id
1 'polypeptide(L)'
;MTTITVRQATPQELENCQAWSLWESGETDRFTYQYDQDVEFVVQRGEAVIHSQSNAPVAIAAGNHVTIRKGVDGIWAIRAAVVNRYQYL
;
A
#
# COMPACT_ATOMS: atom_id res chain seq x y z
N MET A 1 -13.47 2.76 -13.12
CA MET A 1 -13.48 1.97 -11.87
C MET A 1 -12.11 2.15 -11.23
N THR A 2 -12.03 2.61 -9.98
CA THR A 2 -10.76 2.79 -9.27
C THR A 2 -10.32 1.48 -8.63
N THR A 3 -9.13 0.99 -8.99
CA THR A 3 -8.61 -0.34 -8.60
C THR A 3 -7.66 -0.27 -7.40
N ILE A 4 -7.12 0.92 -7.14
CA ILE A 4 -6.42 1.29 -5.90
C ILE A 4 -7.29 2.32 -5.17
N THR A 5 -7.59 2.07 -3.89
CA THR A 5 -8.31 3.00 -3.02
C THR A 5 -7.48 3.32 -1.79
N VAL A 6 -7.42 4.60 -1.43
CA VAL A 6 -6.72 5.08 -0.24
C VAL A 6 -7.70 5.86 0.65
N ARG A 7 -7.60 5.64 1.95
CA ARG A 7 -8.32 6.40 2.98
C ARG A 7 -7.50 6.43 4.27
N GLN A 8 -7.94 7.23 5.24
CA GLN A 8 -7.39 7.15 6.59
C GLN A 8 -7.84 5.84 7.26
N ALA A 9 -6.91 5.17 7.93
CA ALA A 9 -7.23 4.04 8.79
C ALA A 9 -7.96 4.53 10.04
N THR A 10 -8.91 3.74 10.52
CA THR A 10 -9.53 3.96 11.82
C THR A 10 -8.60 3.50 12.93
N PRO A 11 -8.76 3.98 14.19
CA PRO A 11 -7.96 3.50 15.32
C PRO A 11 -7.98 1.98 15.47
N GLN A 12 -9.14 1.35 15.28
CA GLN A 12 -9.28 -0.10 15.35
C GLN A 12 -8.48 -0.83 14.26
N GLU A 13 -8.41 -0.26 13.06
CA GLU A 13 -7.62 -0.85 11.96
C GLU A 13 -6.12 -0.72 12.20
N LEU A 14 -5.67 0.39 12.78
CA LEU A 14 -4.27 0.57 13.20
C LEU A 14 -3.84 -0.49 14.22
N GLU A 15 -4.74 -0.86 15.13
CA GLU A 15 -4.52 -1.94 16.11
C GLU A 15 -4.58 -3.33 15.45
N ASN A 16 -5.65 -3.61 14.70
CA ASN A 16 -5.88 -4.92 14.08
C ASN A 16 -4.78 -5.27 13.07
N CYS A 17 -4.26 -4.28 12.33
CA CYS A 17 -3.24 -4.53 11.33
C CYS A 17 -1.91 -5.01 11.94
N GLN A 18 -1.68 -4.89 13.26
CA GLN A 18 -0.48 -5.43 13.88
C GLN A 18 -0.38 -6.96 13.82
N ALA A 19 -1.51 -7.66 13.67
CA ALA A 19 -1.55 -9.10 13.45
C ALA A 19 -1.25 -9.50 11.99
N TRP A 20 -1.24 -8.54 11.06
CA TRP A 20 -0.99 -8.80 9.64
C TRP A 20 0.50 -8.95 9.33
N SER A 21 0.78 -9.45 8.13
CA SER A 21 2.16 -9.64 7.67
C SER A 21 2.88 -8.31 7.52
N LEU A 22 4.17 -8.30 7.86
CA LEU A 22 5.02 -7.11 7.72
C LEU A 22 5.67 -7.10 6.34
N TRP A 23 5.65 -5.94 5.69
CA TRP A 23 6.45 -5.67 4.49
C TRP A 23 7.22 -4.38 4.67
N GLU A 24 8.49 -4.40 4.25
CA GLU A 24 9.39 -3.26 4.33
C GLU A 24 10.03 -3.04 2.96
N SER A 25 10.03 -1.80 2.48
CA SER A 25 10.63 -1.47 1.18
C SER A 25 12.16 -1.60 1.19
N GLY A 26 12.78 -1.47 2.37
CA GLY A 26 14.23 -1.28 2.50
C GLY A 26 14.70 0.04 1.87
N GLU A 27 15.99 0.09 1.53
CA GLU A 27 16.66 1.21 0.86
C GLU A 27 16.48 1.16 -0.66
N THR A 28 15.23 1.23 -1.14
CA THR A 28 14.92 1.36 -2.57
C THR A 28 14.16 2.65 -2.83
N ASP A 29 14.42 3.27 -3.98
CA ASP A 29 13.66 4.40 -4.51
C ASP A 29 12.46 3.95 -5.36
N ARG A 30 12.48 2.69 -5.84
CA ARG A 30 11.45 2.15 -6.72
C ARG A 30 11.22 0.66 -6.52
N PHE A 31 9.95 0.27 -6.51
CA PHE A 31 9.52 -1.13 -6.43
C PHE A 31 8.38 -1.38 -7.43
N THR A 32 8.44 -2.49 -8.15
CA THR A 32 7.39 -2.87 -9.12
C THR A 32 6.81 -4.21 -8.72
N TYR A 33 5.49 -4.31 -8.67
CA TYR A 33 4.79 -5.52 -8.28
C TYR A 33 3.49 -5.69 -9.04
N GLN A 34 3.25 -6.90 -9.51
CA GLN A 34 1.99 -7.30 -10.12
C GLN A 34 1.13 -7.97 -9.07
N TYR A 35 -0.02 -7.37 -8.77
CA TYR A 35 -0.96 -7.89 -7.78
C TYR A 35 -1.84 -8.96 -8.42
N ASP A 36 -1.59 -10.23 -8.11
CA ASP A 36 -2.35 -11.39 -8.58
C ASP A 36 -3.52 -11.79 -7.65
N GLN A 37 -3.58 -11.16 -6.47
CA GLN A 37 -4.64 -11.25 -5.47
C GLN A 37 -5.03 -9.85 -4.99
N ASP A 38 -6.24 -9.73 -4.45
CA ASP A 38 -6.65 -8.53 -3.73
C ASP A 38 -5.81 -8.42 -2.46
N VAL A 39 -5.28 -7.23 -2.18
CA VAL A 39 -4.50 -6.95 -0.98
C VAL A 39 -5.01 -5.68 -0.32
N GLU A 40 -4.99 -5.68 1.01
CA GLU A 40 -5.10 -4.47 1.79
C GLU A 40 -3.89 -4.30 2.70
N PHE A 41 -3.52 -3.05 2.93
CA PHE A 41 -2.45 -2.73 3.84
C PHE A 41 -2.65 -1.39 4.54
N VAL A 42 -2.05 -1.30 5.72
CA VAL A 42 -1.98 -0.07 6.50
C VAL A 42 -0.52 0.36 6.57
N VAL A 43 -0.26 1.58 6.10
CA VAL A 43 1.08 2.18 6.13
C VAL A 43 1.42 2.56 7.56
N GLN A 44 2.44 1.92 8.12
CA GLN A 44 2.91 2.20 9.48
C GLN A 44 3.87 3.39 9.51
N ARG A 45 4.73 3.49 8.49
CA ARG A 45 5.74 4.54 8.34
C ARG A 45 6.11 4.73 6.87
N GLY A 46 6.62 5.92 6.55
CA GLY A 46 7.15 6.23 5.23
C GLY A 46 6.10 6.81 4.30
N GLU A 47 6.53 7.09 3.07
CA GLU A 47 5.73 7.75 2.06
C GLU A 47 6.12 7.26 0.67
N ALA A 48 5.12 7.02 -0.18
CA ALA A 48 5.32 6.61 -1.56
C ALA A 48 4.19 7.09 -2.46
N VAL A 49 4.42 7.02 -3.78
CA VAL A 49 3.37 7.22 -4.78
C VAL A 49 3.27 5.96 -5.63
N ILE A 50 2.08 5.36 -5.69
CA ILE A 50 1.80 4.18 -6.50
C ILE A 50 1.26 4.65 -7.84
N HIS A 51 1.98 4.31 -8.91
CA HIS A 51 1.57 4.51 -10.29
C HIS A 51 1.01 3.21 -10.85
N SER A 52 -0.13 3.27 -11.52
CA SER A 52 -0.64 2.17 -12.34
C SER A 52 -1.28 2.73 -13.60
N GLN A 53 -1.62 1.86 -14.56
CA GLN A 53 -2.41 2.26 -15.73
C GLN A 53 -3.91 2.38 -15.42
N SER A 54 -4.37 1.77 -14.33
CA SER A 54 -5.78 1.71 -13.96
C SER A 54 -6.26 2.94 -13.17
N ASN A 55 -5.34 3.66 -12.54
CA ASN A 55 -5.62 4.76 -11.63
C ASN A 55 -4.68 5.95 -11.88
N ALA A 56 -5.15 7.16 -11.56
CA ALA A 56 -4.24 8.28 -11.35
C ALA A 56 -3.25 7.95 -10.20
N PRO A 57 -2.04 8.56 -10.18
CA PRO A 57 -1.06 8.29 -9.14
C PRO A 57 -1.65 8.45 -7.72
N VAL A 58 -1.47 7.42 -6.88
CA VAL A 58 -2.01 7.37 -5.53
C VAL A 58 -0.89 7.62 -4.53
N ALA A 59 -0.92 8.76 -3.84
CA ALA A 59 0.00 9.04 -2.75
C ALA A 59 -0.43 8.29 -1.49
N ILE A 60 0.53 7.70 -0.79
CA ILE A 60 0.34 7.00 0.46
C ILE A 60 1.34 7.51 1.50
N ALA A 61 0.91 7.56 2.75
CA ALA A 61 1.71 7.95 3.91
C ALA A 61 1.24 7.20 5.16
N ALA A 62 2.02 7.29 6.25
CA ALA A 62 1.67 6.69 7.53
C ALA A 62 0.21 6.99 7.95
N GLY A 63 -0.49 5.96 8.44
CA GLY A 63 -1.91 6.02 8.81
C GLY A 63 -2.89 5.80 7.65
N ASN A 64 -2.41 5.67 6.41
CA ASN A 64 -3.29 5.31 5.30
C ASN A 64 -3.63 3.82 5.30
N HIS A 65 -4.91 3.52 5.08
CA HIS A 65 -5.41 2.21 4.70
C HIS A 65 -5.58 2.21 3.18
N VAL A 66 -4.93 1.26 2.51
CA VAL A 66 -4.93 1.11 1.06
C VAL A 66 -5.43 -0.26 0.69
N THR A 67 -6.29 -0.33 -0.33
CA THR A 67 -6.71 -1.59 -0.96
C THR A 67 -6.32 -1.54 -2.43
N ILE A 68 -5.69 -2.63 -2.90
CA ILE A 68 -5.31 -2.81 -4.30
C ILE A 68 -5.97 -4.09 -4.78
N ARG A 69 -6.78 -4.01 -5.84
CA ARG A 69 -7.41 -5.21 -6.42
C ARG A 69 -6.44 -5.97 -7.31
N LYS A 70 -6.71 -7.27 -7.42
CA LYS A 70 -6.10 -8.18 -8.38
C LYS A 70 -6.11 -7.60 -9.80
N GLY A 71 -5.02 -7.83 -10.51
CA GLY A 71 -4.78 -7.39 -11.88
C GLY A 71 -4.16 -6.01 -11.99
N VAL A 72 -3.80 -5.35 -10.88
CA VAL A 72 -3.06 -4.09 -10.91
C VAL A 72 -1.56 -4.37 -11.05
N ASP A 73 -0.93 -3.69 -12.01
CA ASP A 73 0.52 -3.53 -12.05
C ASP A 73 0.88 -2.23 -11.31
N GLY A 74 1.45 -2.36 -10.11
CA GLY A 74 1.81 -1.24 -9.26
C GLY A 74 3.29 -0.91 -9.34
N ILE A 75 3.60 0.35 -9.68
CA ILE A 75 4.95 0.90 -9.61
C ILE A 75 4.98 1.89 -8.46
N TRP A 76 5.71 1.53 -7.41
CA TRP A 76 5.90 2.33 -6.22
C TRP A 76 7.12 3.23 -6.41
N ALA A 77 6.92 4.54 -6.34
CA ALA A 77 7.99 5.53 -6.19
C ALA A 77 8.12 5.84 -4.69
N ILE A 78 9.17 5.30 -4.06
CA ILE A 78 9.42 5.42 -2.62
C ILE A 78 10.11 6.76 -2.35
N ARG A 79 9.45 7.60 -1.54
CA ARG A 79 10.01 8.91 -1.12
C ARG A 79 10.71 8.81 0.23
N ALA A 80 10.14 8.01 1.12
CA ALA A 80 10.71 7.63 2.41
C ALA A 80 10.42 6.15 2.65
N ALA A 81 11.41 5.41 3.16
CA ALA A 81 11.32 3.96 3.37
C ALA A 81 9.99 3.56 4.02
N VAL A 82 9.25 2.69 3.34
CA VAL A 82 7.88 2.34 3.69
C VAL A 82 7.86 1.06 4.51
N VAL A 83 7.07 1.08 5.59
CA VAL A 83 6.74 -0.08 6.40
C VAL A 83 5.22 -0.26 6.36
N ASN A 84 4.76 -1.42 5.90
CA ASN A 84 3.36 -1.77 5.77
C ASN A 84 3.02 -3.00 6.59
N ARG A 85 1.81 -3.00 7.15
CA ARG A 85 1.13 -4.21 7.59
C ARG A 85 0.13 -4.60 6.51
N TYR A 86 0.21 -5.80 5.95
CA TYR A 86 -0.60 -6.21 4.82
C TYR A 86 -1.21 -7.60 5.00
N GLN A 87 -2.37 -7.81 4.39
CA GLN A 87 -3.00 -9.12 4.24
C GLN A 87 -3.67 -9.25 2.87
N TYR A 88 -3.77 -10.49 2.41
CA TYR A 88 -4.55 -10.82 1.22
C TYR A 88 -6.03 -10.97 1.59
N LEU A 89 -6.91 -10.59 0.65
CA LEU A 89 -8.36 -10.72 0.77
C LEU A 89 -8.90 -11.98 0.07
#